data_AF-A0A5E4QBH7-F1
#
_entry.id   AF-A0A5E4QBH7-F1
#
_cell.length_a   1.000
_cell.length_b   1.000
_cell.length_c   1.000
_cell.angle_alpha   90.00
_cell.angle_beta   90.00
_cell.angle_gamma   90.00
#
_symmetry.space_group_name_H-M   'P 1'
#
loop_
_entity.id
_entity.type
_entity.pdbx_description
1 polymer ?
#
loop_
_entity_poly.entity_id
_entity_poly.type
_entity_poly.pdbx_seq_one_letter_code
_entity_poly.pdbx_strand_id
1 'polypeptide(L)'
;MMKLFVPGTNPATVPHHPQPQGLIVETGNGASVLQLPATTLEQIRHIAADPGASTLRLPPPSPEVPVGARELDYDLCYVCKHCKVAFPSAAPLQTHQSRSCYAGRDASRGVIRVVQPSLECRYCPGERFRNAVDFRRHAECETHIRNQTPLLQPPPAEPLTHEMEDVVNQITLLAARAAQDTTSPKDTNVNFCVPGPRFPQPGELPLASAGH
;
A
#
# COMPACT_ATOMS: atom_id res chain seq x y z
N MET A 1 25.46 -42.63 22.91
CA MET A 1 25.76 -42.44 24.34
C MET A 1 27.27 -42.50 24.54
N MET A 2 27.95 -41.35 24.57
CA MET A 2 29.37 -41.10 24.97
C MET A 2 29.56 -39.57 24.83
N LYS A 3 29.73 -38.76 25.91
CA LYS A 3 30.95 -38.49 26.72
C LYS A 3 32.03 -37.79 25.87
N LEU A 4 32.69 -36.67 26.22
CA LEU A 4 33.01 -35.94 27.47
C LEU A 4 33.60 -34.56 27.08
N PHE A 5 33.44 -33.51 27.91
CA PHE A 5 34.55 -32.62 28.32
C PHE A 5 34.14 -31.61 29.40
N VAL A 6 34.75 -31.66 30.59
CA VAL A 6 34.89 -30.60 31.61
C VAL A 6 36.11 -31.02 32.48
N PRO A 7 36.94 -30.15 33.13
CA PRO A 7 36.97 -28.68 33.23
C PRO A 7 38.33 -28.04 32.84
N GLY A 8 38.34 -26.71 32.66
CA GLY A 8 39.56 -25.90 32.66
C GLY A 8 39.27 -24.51 33.20
N THR A 9 39.80 -24.20 34.37
CA THR A 9 39.70 -22.92 35.09
C THR A 9 40.52 -21.82 34.41
N ASN A 10 39.88 -20.69 34.08
CA ASN A 10 40.46 -19.35 34.11
C ASN A 10 39.35 -18.29 34.00
N PRO A 11 39.25 -17.30 34.90
CA PRO A 11 38.35 -16.16 34.75
C PRO A 11 39.00 -15.12 33.82
N ALA A 12 39.09 -15.46 32.54
CA ALA A 12 39.36 -14.46 31.52
C ALA A 12 38.02 -13.87 31.11
N THR A 13 37.82 -12.58 31.43
CA THR A 13 36.76 -11.74 30.88
C THR A 13 36.75 -11.91 29.36
N VAL A 14 35.84 -12.75 28.87
CA VAL A 14 35.58 -12.90 27.45
C VAL A 14 35.00 -11.57 26.99
N PRO A 15 35.59 -10.87 26.01
CA PRO A 15 34.94 -9.73 25.42
C PRO A 15 33.60 -10.25 24.89
N HIS A 16 32.52 -9.68 25.40
CA HIS A 16 31.15 -9.96 25.00
C HIS A 16 31.09 -9.80 23.48
N HIS A 17 31.26 -10.91 22.74
CA HIS A 17 31.01 -10.92 21.32
C HIS A 17 29.53 -10.55 21.20
N PRO A 18 29.17 -9.43 20.53
CA PRO A 18 27.78 -9.11 20.36
C PRO A 18 27.13 -10.31 19.69
N GLN A 19 26.25 -11.00 20.43
CA GLN A 19 25.39 -12.03 19.85
C GLN A 19 24.81 -11.44 18.57
N PRO A 20 24.78 -12.19 17.45
CA PRO A 20 24.14 -11.68 16.26
C PRO A 20 22.69 -11.35 16.60
N GLN A 21 22.36 -10.05 16.59
CA GLN A 21 21.02 -9.52 16.79
C GLN A 21 20.22 -9.76 15.51
N GLY A 22 19.98 -11.03 15.19
CA GLY A 22 19.40 -11.41 13.91
C GLY A 22 18.89 -12.85 13.92
N LEU A 23 17.88 -13.07 13.11
CA LEU A 23 17.27 -14.37 12.90
C LEU A 23 18.07 -15.08 11.80
N ILE A 24 18.69 -16.21 12.12
CA ILE A 24 19.45 -16.98 11.14
C ILE A 24 18.44 -17.76 10.28
N VAL A 25 18.40 -17.44 8.99
CA VAL A 25 17.57 -18.09 7.98
C VAL A 25 18.44 -19.07 7.21
N GLU A 26 18.21 -20.37 7.41
CA GLU A 26 18.92 -21.41 6.67
C GLU A 26 18.42 -21.47 5.23
N THR A 27 19.10 -20.76 4.34
CA THR A 27 18.82 -20.84 2.91
C THR A 27 19.64 -22.01 2.35
N GLY A 28 19.12 -22.79 1.39
CA GLY A 28 19.85 -23.93 0.81
C GLY A 28 21.22 -23.59 0.18
N ASN A 29 21.59 -22.31 0.13
CA ASN A 29 22.86 -21.77 -0.35
C ASN A 29 23.78 -21.29 0.79
N GLY A 30 23.42 -21.54 2.05
CA GLY A 30 24.11 -21.08 3.27
C GLY A 30 23.18 -20.35 4.25
N ALA A 31 23.63 -20.23 5.51
CA ALA A 31 22.92 -19.45 6.52
C ALA A 31 22.99 -17.95 6.19
N SER A 32 21.84 -17.30 6.06
CA SER A 32 21.73 -15.85 5.88
C SER A 32 21.14 -15.23 7.14
N VAL A 33 21.68 -14.10 7.61
CA VAL A 33 21.21 -13.47 8.84
C VAL A 33 20.21 -12.37 8.49
N LEU A 34 18.95 -12.58 8.82
CA LEU A 34 17.92 -11.55 8.76
C LEU A 34 18.08 -10.67 10.00
N GLN A 35 18.66 -9.48 9.83
CA GLN A 35 18.78 -8.51 10.91
C GLN A 35 17.38 -7.98 11.25
N LEU A 36 16.90 -8.33 12.43
CA LEU A 36 15.60 -7.89 12.94
C LEU A 36 15.82 -7.02 14.18
N PRO A 37 15.01 -5.98 14.39
CA PRO A 37 15.04 -5.22 15.63
C PRO A 37 14.87 -6.15 16.85
N ALA A 38 15.53 -5.82 17.96
CA ALA A 38 15.43 -6.59 19.20
C ALA A 38 13.98 -6.76 19.69
N THR A 39 13.14 -5.72 19.47
CA THR A 39 11.71 -5.73 19.75
C THR A 39 10.97 -6.81 18.95
N THR A 40 11.30 -6.98 17.67
CA THR A 40 10.74 -8.04 16.82
C THR A 40 11.15 -9.42 17.30
N LEU A 41 12.40 -9.60 17.73
CA LEU A 41 12.86 -10.89 18.29
C LEU A 41 12.14 -11.24 19.60
N GLU A 42 11.85 -10.26 20.45
CA GLU A 42 11.01 -10.43 21.65
C GLU A 42 9.57 -10.82 21.27
N GLN A 43 8.97 -10.13 20.29
CA GLN A 43 7.64 -10.47 19.78
C GLN A 43 7.57 -11.90 19.25
N ILE A 44 8.60 -12.36 18.52
CA ILE A 44 8.69 -13.76 18.07
C ILE A 44 8.68 -14.72 19.26
N ARG A 45 9.45 -14.42 20.32
CA ARG A 45 9.48 -15.25 21.53
C ARG A 45 8.12 -15.33 22.20
N HIS A 46 7.41 -14.21 22.31
CA HIS A 46 6.06 -14.15 22.85
C HIS A 46 5.04 -14.94 22.00
N ILE A 47 4.94 -14.64 20.70
CA ILE A 47 4.00 -15.32 19.77
C ILE A 47 4.24 -16.82 19.72
N ALA A 48 5.50 -17.24 19.89
CA ALA A 48 5.86 -18.64 19.85
C ALA A 48 5.50 -19.41 21.13
N ALA A 49 4.91 -18.76 22.15
CA ALA A 49 4.30 -19.43 23.30
C ALA A 49 2.91 -20.00 22.94
N ASP A 50 2.20 -19.36 22.00
CA ASP A 50 0.89 -19.80 21.55
C ASP A 50 1.01 -20.93 20.53
N PRO A 51 0.21 -22.01 20.62
CA PRO A 51 0.20 -23.08 19.62
C PRO A 51 -0.34 -22.61 18.26
N GLY A 52 -0.15 -23.43 17.22
CA GLY A 52 -0.70 -23.20 15.88
C GLY A 52 0.06 -22.15 15.04
N ALA A 53 -0.59 -21.68 13.98
CA ALA A 53 -0.02 -20.73 13.03
C ALA A 53 -0.26 -19.27 13.46
N SER A 54 0.76 -18.43 13.30
CA SER A 54 0.66 -16.99 13.53
C SER A 54 1.36 -16.22 12.44
N THR A 55 1.00 -14.95 12.26
CA THR A 55 1.66 -14.04 11.33
C THR A 55 2.22 -12.86 12.11
N LEU A 56 3.50 -12.59 11.95
CA LEU A 56 4.16 -11.39 12.48
C LEU A 56 4.43 -10.45 11.31
N ARG A 57 3.73 -9.32 11.31
CA ARG A 57 3.92 -8.26 10.31
C ARG A 57 4.95 -7.27 10.84
N LEU A 58 6.04 -7.11 10.11
CA LEU A 58 7.04 -6.09 10.43
C LEU A 58 6.48 -4.69 10.15
N PRO A 59 6.90 -3.67 10.91
CA PRO A 59 6.49 -2.29 10.65
C PRO A 59 6.85 -1.88 9.23
N PRO A 60 5.96 -1.17 8.50
CA PRO A 60 6.27 -0.71 7.15
C PRO A 60 7.42 0.32 7.21
N PRO A 61 8.28 0.37 6.18
CA PRO A 61 9.33 1.38 6.10
C PRO A 61 8.78 2.81 5.90
N SER A 62 7.53 2.93 5.44
CA SER A 62 6.81 4.20 5.27
C SER A 62 5.34 4.00 5.67
N PRO A 63 4.73 4.91 6.46
CA PRO A 63 3.35 4.74 6.92
C PRO A 63 2.30 4.94 5.82
N GLU A 64 2.64 5.66 4.75
CA GLU A 64 1.71 5.95 3.65
C GLU A 64 1.80 4.93 2.51
N VAL A 65 0.65 4.42 2.09
CA VAL A 65 0.52 3.59 0.89
C VAL A 65 0.33 4.51 -0.32
N PRO A 66 1.21 4.46 -1.35
CA PRO A 66 1.10 5.32 -2.52
C PRO A 66 -0.24 5.16 -3.26
N VAL A 67 -0.71 6.25 -3.86
CA VAL A 67 -1.93 6.24 -4.70
C VAL A 67 -1.76 5.24 -5.85
N GLY A 68 -2.80 4.46 -6.13
CA GLY A 68 -2.76 3.42 -7.16
C GLY A 68 -2.07 2.12 -6.75
N ALA A 69 -1.48 2.06 -5.54
CA ALA A 69 -0.96 0.83 -4.96
C ALA A 69 -2.03 0.07 -4.16
N ARG A 70 -1.81 -1.23 -4.01
CA ARG A 70 -2.50 -2.09 -3.03
C ARG A 70 -1.44 -2.72 -2.15
N GLU A 71 -1.62 -2.65 -0.83
CA GLU A 71 -0.72 -3.30 0.11
C GLU A 71 -0.97 -4.81 0.15
N LEU A 72 0.11 -5.58 0.22
CA LEU A 72 0.14 -7.03 0.31
C LEU A 72 1.21 -7.47 1.29
N ASP A 73 1.13 -8.72 1.75
CA ASP A 73 2.19 -9.31 2.58
C ASP A 73 3.22 -10.04 1.73
N TYR A 74 4.50 -9.75 1.95
CA TYR A 74 5.63 -10.48 1.39
C TYR A 74 6.28 -11.32 2.49
N ASP A 75 6.32 -12.64 2.29
CA ASP A 75 6.93 -13.57 3.23
C ASP A 75 8.45 -13.42 3.24
N LEU A 76 9.00 -12.99 4.38
CA LEU A 76 10.45 -12.91 4.59
C LEU A 76 11.01 -14.26 5.04
N CYS A 77 10.35 -14.88 6.02
CA CYS A 77 10.76 -16.18 6.54
C CYS A 77 9.63 -16.84 7.36
N TYR A 78 9.87 -18.09 7.71
CA TYR A 78 8.98 -18.95 8.49
C TYR A 78 9.74 -19.46 9.71
N VAL A 79 9.23 -19.18 10.91
CA VAL A 79 9.89 -19.55 12.17
C VAL A 79 9.18 -20.75 12.80
N CYS A 80 9.93 -21.77 13.17
CA CYS A 80 9.40 -22.89 13.94
C CYS A 80 9.10 -22.45 15.37
N LYS A 81 7.85 -22.57 15.83
CA LYS A 81 7.51 -22.17 17.21
C LYS A 81 8.17 -23.03 18.29
N HIS A 82 8.64 -24.23 18.00
CA HIS A 82 9.29 -25.08 19.02
C HIS A 82 10.74 -24.68 19.26
N CYS A 83 11.57 -24.70 18.22
CA CYS A 83 13.02 -24.42 18.33
C CYS A 83 13.41 -22.97 18.01
N LYS A 84 12.46 -22.14 17.55
CA LYS A 84 12.65 -20.74 17.12
C LYS A 84 13.64 -20.55 15.94
N VAL A 85 13.98 -21.63 15.22
CA VAL A 85 14.80 -21.57 13.99
C VAL A 85 13.96 -21.06 12.83
N ALA A 86 14.57 -20.28 11.94
CA ALA A 86 13.92 -19.66 10.80
C ALA A 86 14.33 -20.28 9.46
N PHE A 87 13.36 -20.30 8.55
CA PHE A 87 13.45 -20.95 7.25
C PHE A 87 12.97 -20.00 6.16
N PRO A 88 13.56 -20.06 4.95
CA PRO A 88 13.25 -19.13 3.86
C PRO A 88 11.88 -19.39 3.21
N SER A 89 11.31 -20.58 3.41
CA SER A 89 10.01 -20.96 2.88
C SER A 89 9.36 -22.05 3.74
N ALA A 90 8.09 -22.33 3.47
CA ALA A 90 7.33 -23.35 4.21
C ALA A 90 7.92 -24.76 4.05
N ALA A 91 8.43 -25.12 2.86
CA ALA A 91 8.92 -26.48 2.57
C ALA A 91 10.09 -26.97 3.47
N PRO A 92 11.21 -26.24 3.63
CA PRO A 92 12.28 -26.62 4.55
C PRO A 92 11.83 -26.62 6.01
N LEU A 93 10.93 -25.70 6.41
CA LEU A 93 10.33 -25.73 7.74
C LEU A 93 9.53 -27.02 7.97
N GLN A 94 8.66 -27.42 7.03
CA GLN A 94 7.86 -28.64 7.17
C GLN A 94 8.74 -29.89 7.26
N THR A 95 9.84 -29.92 6.49
CA THR A 95 10.84 -30.98 6.56
C THR A 95 11.50 -31.03 7.94
N HIS A 96 11.90 -29.88 8.48
CA HIS A 96 12.44 -29.77 9.83
C HIS A 96 11.44 -30.21 10.91
N GLN A 97 10.19 -29.76 10.80
CA GLN A 97 9.13 -30.08 11.76
C GLN A 97 8.83 -31.59 11.79
N SER A 98 8.72 -32.22 10.62
CA SER A 98 8.39 -33.65 10.50
C SER A 98 9.52 -34.58 10.93
N ARG A 99 10.78 -34.22 10.65
CA ARG A 99 11.93 -35.11 10.85
C ARG A 99 12.64 -34.91 12.19
N SER A 100 12.67 -33.68 12.69
CA SER A 100 13.57 -33.31 13.78
C SER A 100 12.85 -32.68 14.98
N CYS A 101 11.93 -31.74 14.72
CA CYS A 101 11.39 -30.87 15.77
C CYS A 101 10.17 -31.47 16.49
N TYR A 102 9.24 -32.04 15.72
CA TYR A 102 7.97 -32.57 16.20
C TYR A 102 7.79 -34.03 15.80
N ALA A 103 8.86 -34.84 15.83
CA ALA A 103 8.79 -36.27 15.47
C ALA A 103 7.64 -36.97 16.25
N GLY A 104 6.50 -37.18 15.58
CA GLY A 104 5.28 -37.76 16.16
C GLY A 104 4.34 -36.81 16.93
N ARG A 105 4.54 -35.48 16.89
CA ARG A 105 3.71 -34.48 17.62
C ARG A 105 3.07 -33.44 16.70
N ASP A 106 2.34 -33.91 15.69
CA ASP A 106 1.74 -33.06 14.64
C ASP A 106 0.75 -32.03 15.18
N ALA A 107 -0.08 -32.40 16.16
CA ALA A 107 -1.07 -31.53 16.78
C ALA A 107 -0.47 -30.31 17.50
N SER A 108 0.83 -30.35 17.84
CA SER A 108 1.54 -29.27 18.52
C SER A 108 2.38 -28.39 17.58
N ARG A 109 2.36 -28.68 16.28
CA ARG A 109 3.15 -27.92 15.30
C ARG A 109 2.69 -26.47 15.27
N GLY A 110 3.66 -25.58 15.47
CA GLY A 110 3.45 -24.15 15.39
C GLY A 110 4.43 -23.47 14.46
N VAL A 111 3.94 -22.46 13.74
CA VAL A 111 4.72 -21.65 12.80
C VAL A 111 4.41 -20.17 12.99
N ILE A 112 5.42 -19.32 12.83
CA ILE A 112 5.25 -17.88 12.67
C ILE A 112 5.67 -17.52 11.24
N ARG A 113 4.74 -16.97 10.46
CA ARG A 113 5.02 -16.37 9.16
C ARG A 113 5.44 -14.92 9.39
N VAL A 114 6.71 -14.60 9.14
CA VAL A 114 7.21 -13.23 9.28
C VAL A 114 7.08 -12.55 7.92
N VAL A 115 6.30 -11.48 7.87
CA VAL A 115 5.97 -10.78 6.63
C VAL A 115 6.36 -9.33 6.68
N GLN A 116 6.73 -8.77 5.53
CA GLN A 116 6.90 -7.33 5.35
C GLN A 116 5.79 -6.80 4.43
N PRO A 117 5.26 -5.59 4.68
CA PRO A 117 4.41 -4.91 3.73
C PRO A 117 5.11 -4.76 2.37
N SER A 118 4.40 -5.11 1.32
CA SER A 118 4.78 -4.96 -0.09
C SER A 118 3.64 -4.32 -0.84
N LEU A 119 3.92 -3.84 -2.05
CA LEU A 119 2.96 -3.10 -2.86
C LEU A 119 2.73 -3.84 -4.17
N GLU A 120 1.49 -3.83 -4.63
CA GLU A 120 1.12 -4.24 -5.98
C GLU A 120 0.46 -3.08 -6.71
N CYS A 121 0.77 -2.94 -7.99
CA CYS A 121 0.15 -1.92 -8.82
C CYS A 121 -1.26 -2.33 -9.24
N ARG A 122 -2.24 -1.45 -9.05
CA ARG A 122 -3.63 -1.71 -9.49
C ARG A 122 -3.81 -1.61 -11.00
N TYR A 123 -2.92 -0.89 -11.70
CA TYR A 123 -3.01 -0.63 -13.14
C TYR A 123 -2.09 -1.53 -13.98
N CYS A 124 -1.13 -2.21 -13.35
CA CYS A 124 -0.15 -3.07 -14.02
C CYS A 124 -0.22 -4.47 -13.41
N PRO A 125 -0.96 -5.41 -14.04
CA PRO A 125 -1.18 -6.74 -13.47
C PRO A 125 0.14 -7.51 -13.33
N GLY A 126 0.37 -8.06 -12.14
CA GLY A 126 1.57 -8.83 -11.83
C GLY A 126 2.76 -7.99 -11.31
N GLU A 127 2.69 -6.67 -11.38
CA GLU A 127 3.77 -5.79 -10.93
C GLU A 127 3.73 -5.59 -9.40
N ARG A 128 4.81 -6.02 -8.73
CA ARG A 128 4.97 -5.99 -7.27
C ARG A 128 6.28 -5.35 -6.83
N PHE A 129 6.24 -4.62 -5.73
CA PHE A 129 7.33 -3.79 -5.23
C PHE A 129 7.54 -4.02 -3.74
N ARG A 130 8.81 -4.06 -3.32
CA ARG A 130 9.16 -4.27 -1.90
C ARG A 130 8.98 -3.02 -1.04
N ASN A 131 8.93 -1.84 -1.65
CA ASN A 131 8.82 -0.56 -0.96
C ASN A 131 8.17 0.51 -1.86
N ALA A 132 7.80 1.63 -1.25
CA ALA A 132 7.15 2.75 -1.93
C ALA A 132 8.06 3.48 -2.93
N VAL A 133 9.38 3.45 -2.75
CA VAL A 133 10.33 4.10 -3.67
C VAL A 133 10.31 3.41 -5.03
N ASP A 134 10.39 2.08 -5.03
CA ASP A 134 10.36 1.28 -6.26
C ASP A 134 8.99 1.40 -6.96
N PHE A 135 7.90 1.45 -6.19
CA PHE A 135 6.56 1.69 -6.74
C PHE A 135 6.45 3.07 -7.40
N ARG A 136 6.94 4.15 -6.75
CA ARG A 136 6.88 5.50 -7.32
C ARG A 136 7.66 5.59 -8.64
N ARG A 137 8.85 5.00 -8.69
CA ARG A 137 9.64 4.90 -9.94
C ARG A 137 8.87 4.16 -11.05
N HIS A 138 8.11 3.11 -10.69
CA HIS A 138 7.22 2.44 -11.63
C HIS A 138 6.04 3.34 -12.07
N ALA A 139 5.42 4.08 -11.15
CA ALA A 139 4.28 4.95 -11.44
C ALA A 139 4.63 6.07 -12.44
N GLU A 140 5.90 6.48 -12.48
CA GLU A 140 6.43 7.49 -13.42
C GLU A 140 6.72 6.93 -14.82
N CYS A 141 6.63 5.62 -15.03
CA CYS A 141 6.89 5.02 -16.34
C CYS A 141 5.73 5.24 -17.32
N GLU A 142 6.04 5.51 -18.60
CA GLU A 142 5.04 5.74 -19.66
C GLU A 142 4.01 4.61 -19.77
N THR A 143 4.45 3.36 -19.61
CA THR A 143 3.56 2.19 -19.59
C THR A 143 2.52 2.27 -18.48
N HIS A 144 2.92 2.70 -17.28
CA HIS A 144 2.00 2.88 -16.16
C HIS A 144 0.99 3.99 -16.45
N ILE A 145 1.47 5.15 -16.89
CA ILE A 145 0.63 6.31 -17.21
C ILE A 145 -0.40 5.95 -18.28
N ARG A 146 0.02 5.22 -19.32
CA ARG A 146 -0.87 4.71 -20.36
C ARG A 146 -1.92 3.75 -19.80
N ASN A 147 -1.56 2.87 -18.88
CA ASN A 147 -2.50 1.92 -18.27
C ASN A 147 -3.48 2.59 -17.28
N GLN A 148 -3.08 3.72 -16.69
CA GLN A 148 -3.92 4.50 -15.78
C GLN A 148 -4.96 5.36 -16.53
N THR A 149 -4.59 5.88 -17.71
CA THR A 149 -5.39 6.84 -18.49
C THR A 149 -6.83 6.38 -18.82
N PRO A 150 -7.10 5.10 -19.19
CA PRO A 150 -8.47 4.64 -19.49
C PRO A 150 -9.46 4.77 -18.34
N LEU A 151 -9.01 4.83 -17.07
CA LEU A 151 -9.87 4.97 -15.90
C LEU A 151 -10.10 6.44 -15.48
N LEU A 152 -9.34 7.38 -16.02
CA LEU A 152 -9.49 8.82 -15.77
C LEU A 152 -10.31 9.51 -16.86
N GLN A 153 -10.63 8.81 -17.95
CA GLN A 153 -11.57 9.34 -18.93
C GLN A 153 -12.97 9.31 -18.30
N PRO A 154 -13.69 10.45 -18.26
CA PRO A 154 -15.13 10.40 -18.04
C PRO A 154 -15.72 9.41 -19.06
N PRO A 155 -16.79 8.66 -18.72
CA PRO A 155 -17.43 7.76 -19.67
C PRO A 155 -17.58 8.50 -21.00
N PRO A 156 -17.24 7.86 -22.14
CA PRO A 156 -17.34 8.54 -23.42
C PRO A 156 -18.75 9.11 -23.49
N ALA A 157 -18.85 10.44 -23.58
CA ALA A 157 -20.13 11.08 -23.80
C ALA A 157 -20.72 10.38 -25.01
N GLU A 158 -21.80 9.64 -24.78
CA GLU A 158 -22.52 8.98 -25.86
C GLU A 158 -22.71 10.04 -26.94
N PRO A 159 -22.31 9.78 -28.19
CA PRO A 159 -22.50 10.77 -29.24
C PRO A 159 -23.97 11.12 -29.21
N LEU A 160 -24.28 12.39 -28.94
CA LEU A 160 -25.65 12.89 -28.92
C LEU A 160 -26.27 12.37 -30.21
N THR A 161 -27.23 11.47 -30.10
CA THR A 161 -27.91 10.93 -31.28
C THR A 161 -28.34 12.13 -32.11
N HIS A 162 -28.13 12.11 -33.43
CA HIS A 162 -28.33 13.25 -34.35
C HIS A 162 -29.61 14.08 -34.08
N GLU A 163 -30.65 13.43 -33.56
CA GLU A 163 -31.91 14.02 -33.08
C GLU A 163 -31.74 15.07 -31.97
N MET A 164 -30.83 14.87 -31.00
CA MET A 164 -30.58 15.80 -29.88
C MET A 164 -29.62 16.94 -30.25
N GLU A 165 -28.72 16.72 -31.22
CA GLU A 165 -27.89 17.79 -31.80
C GLU A 165 -28.74 18.81 -32.57
N ASP A 166 -29.77 18.36 -33.29
CA ASP A 166 -30.69 19.26 -34.00
C ASP A 166 -31.50 20.13 -33.02
N VAL A 167 -31.95 19.57 -31.89
CA VAL A 167 -32.65 20.33 -30.84
C VAL A 167 -31.74 21.40 -30.23
N VAL A 168 -30.47 21.09 -29.96
CA VAL A 168 -29.51 22.06 -29.41
C VAL A 168 -29.18 23.16 -30.43
N ASN A 169 -28.99 22.80 -31.69
CA ASN A 169 -28.77 23.76 -32.77
C ASN A 169 -30.00 24.65 -33.00
N GLN A 170 -31.21 24.08 -32.92
CA GLN A 170 -32.45 24.83 -33.03
C GLN A 170 -32.64 25.82 -31.88
N ILE A 171 -32.40 25.41 -30.63
CA ILE A 171 -32.44 26.32 -29.46
C ILE A 171 -31.43 27.47 -29.63
N THR A 172 -30.23 27.15 -30.10
CA THR A 172 -29.18 28.15 -30.35
C THR A 172 -29.59 29.15 -31.43
N LEU A 173 -30.18 28.67 -32.52
CA LEU A 173 -30.71 29.53 -33.59
C LEU A 173 -31.88 30.39 -33.12
N LEU A 174 -32.76 29.85 -32.28
CA LEU A 174 -33.86 30.60 -31.66
C LEU A 174 -33.35 31.69 -30.71
N ALA A 175 -32.34 31.38 -29.89
CA ALA A 175 -31.72 32.35 -28.99
C ALA A 175 -30.99 33.47 -29.76
N ALA A 176 -30.28 33.12 -30.85
CA ALA A 176 -29.63 34.10 -31.71
C ALA A 176 -30.64 35.04 -32.39
N ARG A 177 -31.78 34.53 -32.83
CA ARG A 177 -32.87 35.35 -33.39
C ARG A 177 -33.53 36.24 -32.35
N ALA A 178 -33.79 35.72 -31.14
CA ALA A 178 -34.34 36.51 -30.04
C ALA A 178 -33.41 37.66 -29.61
N ALA A 179 -32.09 37.48 -29.71
CA ALA A 179 -31.12 38.54 -29.45
C ALA A 179 -31.12 39.63 -30.54
N GLN A 180 -31.42 39.27 -31.81
CA GLN A 180 -31.42 40.21 -32.94
C GLN A 180 -32.73 41.00 -33.10
N ASP A 181 -33.85 40.53 -32.55
CA ASP A 181 -35.13 41.26 -32.56
C ASP A 181 -35.12 42.51 -31.64
N THR A 182 -34.02 42.74 -30.91
CA THR A 182 -33.86 43.89 -30.00
C THR A 182 -33.23 45.14 -30.64
N THR A 183 -33.01 45.18 -31.96
CA THR A 183 -32.36 46.34 -32.60
C THR A 183 -33.18 47.03 -33.72
N SER A 184 -33.95 48.05 -33.30
CA SER A 184 -34.18 49.39 -33.94
C SER A 184 -35.43 49.61 -34.84
N PRO A 185 -35.96 50.86 -35.01
CA PRO A 185 -35.90 52.08 -34.18
C PRO A 185 -37.26 52.84 -34.03
N LYS A 186 -37.42 53.67 -32.97
CA LYS A 186 -37.98 55.06 -32.96
C LYS A 186 -38.57 55.42 -31.59
N ASP A 187 -38.12 56.56 -31.08
CA ASP A 187 -38.39 57.28 -29.83
C ASP A 187 -39.74 57.02 -29.13
N THR A 188 -39.68 56.79 -27.81
CA THR A 188 -40.32 57.67 -26.80
C THR A 188 -39.65 57.43 -25.44
N ASN A 189 -39.12 58.53 -24.89
CA ASN A 189 -38.64 58.72 -23.52
C ASN A 189 -39.44 57.93 -22.47
N VAL A 190 -38.80 56.92 -21.85
CA VAL A 190 -38.98 56.62 -20.42
C VAL A 190 -37.70 55.99 -19.86
N ASN A 191 -36.99 56.79 -19.08
CA ASN A 191 -35.85 56.43 -18.26
C ASN A 191 -36.27 55.46 -17.13
N PHE A 192 -35.73 54.24 -17.07
CA PHE A 192 -35.50 53.54 -15.79
C PHE A 192 -34.41 52.45 -15.94
N CYS A 193 -33.16 52.87 -15.73
CA CYS A 193 -32.05 51.97 -15.45
C CYS A 193 -32.16 51.47 -14.00
N VAL A 194 -32.14 50.15 -13.75
CA VAL A 194 -31.38 49.56 -12.62
C VAL A 194 -30.86 48.16 -13.02
N PRO A 195 -29.58 47.81 -12.72
CA PRO A 195 -28.90 46.61 -13.22
C PRO A 195 -29.27 45.33 -12.47
N GLY A 196 -29.30 44.20 -13.19
CA GLY A 196 -29.56 42.87 -12.64
C GLY A 196 -28.47 42.36 -11.67
N PRO A 197 -28.80 41.43 -10.76
CA PRO A 197 -27.84 40.90 -9.80
C PRO A 197 -26.78 40.04 -10.48
N ARG A 198 -25.51 40.38 -10.26
CA ARG A 198 -24.36 39.54 -10.60
C ARG A 198 -24.28 38.38 -9.61
N PHE A 199 -24.20 37.15 -10.12
CA PHE A 199 -23.86 35.97 -9.33
C PHE A 199 -22.39 36.03 -8.88
N PRO A 200 -22.08 35.76 -7.60
CA PRO A 200 -20.70 35.60 -7.14
C PRO A 200 -20.16 34.21 -7.55
N GLN A 201 -18.92 34.18 -8.04
CA GLN A 201 -18.18 32.96 -8.40
C GLN A 201 -17.74 32.17 -7.16
N PRO A 202 -17.59 30.84 -7.26
CA PRO A 202 -17.20 30.00 -6.14
C PRO A 202 -15.69 30.05 -5.92
N GLY A 203 -15.28 30.68 -4.82
CA GLY A 203 -13.91 30.66 -4.33
C GLY A 203 -13.60 31.90 -3.52
N GLU A 204 -13.95 31.92 -2.24
CA GLU A 204 -13.16 32.53 -1.16
C GLU A 204 -13.82 32.20 0.19
N LEU A 205 -13.04 31.59 1.09
CA LEU A 205 -13.46 31.17 2.44
C LEU A 205 -13.70 32.41 3.31
N PRO A 206 -14.82 32.52 4.04
CA PRO A 206 -15.01 33.61 4.99
C PRO A 206 -14.12 33.42 6.22
N LEU A 207 -13.08 34.25 6.36
CA LEU A 207 -12.54 34.62 7.67
C LEU A 207 -13.53 35.58 8.32
N ALA A 208 -14.33 35.12 9.26
CA ALA A 208 -15.08 35.99 10.16
C ALA A 208 -14.47 35.90 11.56
N SER A 209 -13.63 36.89 11.86
CA SER A 209 -13.12 37.23 13.18
C SER A 209 -14.17 38.05 13.95
N ALA A 210 -14.31 37.71 15.24
CA ALA A 210 -14.65 38.54 16.41
C ALA A 210 -15.79 39.59 16.37
N GLY A 211 -16.71 39.46 17.34
CA GLY A 211 -16.83 40.46 18.41
C GLY A 211 -18.19 41.14 18.59
N HIS A 212 -18.86 40.90 19.72
CA HIS A 212 -19.16 41.88 20.78
C HIS A 212 -19.92 41.20 21.93
#